data_AF-A0A815UFA5-F1
#
_entry.id   AF-A0A815UFA5-F1
#
_cell.length_a   1.000
_cell.length_b   1.000
_cell.length_c   1.000
_cell.angle_alpha   90.00
_cell.angle_beta   90.00
_cell.angle_gamma   90.00
#
_symmetry.space_group_name_H-M   'P 1'
#
loop_
_entity.id
_entity.type
_entity.pdbx_description
1 polymer ?
#
loop_
_entity_poly.entity_id
_entity_poly.type
_entity_poly.pdbx_seq_one_letter_code
_entity_poly.pdbx_strand_id
1 'polypeptide(L)'
;QQILTNAINNDIASQGGTYIGSGLQIGTDLLKIRQTKNPLSALLLLTDGQDNQEHDYRQLMENLPEGAQCHTFGYGPDHTASLLVELAQLGHGGTFTYIVSFL
;
A
#
# COMPACT_ATOMS: atom_id res chain seq x y z
N GLN A 1 16.38 -0.58 -15.71
CA GLN A 1 16.50 -0.87 -14.26
C GLN A 1 17.07 0.32 -13.49
N GLN A 2 18.19 0.93 -13.93
CA GLN A 2 18.85 2.06 -13.26
C GLN A 2 17.98 3.30 -13.00
N ILE A 3 17.06 3.67 -13.89
CA ILE A 3 16.19 4.85 -13.71
C ILE A 3 15.28 4.70 -12.49
N LEU A 4 14.66 3.54 -12.30
CA LEU A 4 13.77 3.30 -11.16
C LEU A 4 14.55 3.28 -9.85
N THR A 5 15.72 2.62 -9.85
CA THR A 5 16.61 2.57 -8.68
C THR A 5 17.09 3.98 -8.28
N ASN A 6 17.46 4.80 -9.26
CA ASN A 6 17.89 6.17 -8.97
C ASN A 6 16.75 7.04 -8.46
N ALA A 7 15.54 6.91 -9.03
CA ALA A 7 14.36 7.63 -8.55
C ALA A 7 14.03 7.26 -7.10
N ILE A 8 14.06 5.96 -6.77
CA ILE A 8 13.81 5.47 -5.41
C ILE A 8 14.89 5.99 -4.44
N ASN A 9 16.16 5.94 -4.83
CA ASN A 9 17.27 6.27 -3.93
C ASN A 9 17.47 7.77 -3.72
N ASN A 10 17.13 8.60 -4.71
CA ASN A 10 17.53 10.00 -4.71
C ASN A 10 16.33 10.96 -4.66
N ASP A 11 15.14 10.53 -5.09
CA ASP A 11 14.00 11.44 -5.29
C ASP A 11 12.85 11.22 -4.30
N ILE A 12 12.89 10.15 -3.49
CA ILE A 12 11.92 9.90 -2.42
C ILE A 12 12.42 10.58 -1.13
N ALA A 13 11.69 11.59 -0.67
CA ALA A 13 11.93 12.27 0.60
C ALA A 13 10.67 12.26 1.46
N SER A 14 10.81 12.02 2.77
CA SER A 14 9.70 12.15 3.71
C SER A 14 9.33 13.62 3.87
N GLN A 15 8.12 14.01 3.46
CA GLN A 15 7.63 15.39 3.61
C GLN A 15 6.68 15.57 4.81
N GLY A 16 6.69 14.59 5.73
CA GLY A 16 5.79 14.55 6.89
C GLY A 16 4.43 13.95 6.55
N GLY A 17 3.74 13.51 7.61
CA GLY A 17 2.44 12.84 7.51
C GLY A 17 2.49 11.43 6.92
N THR A 18 1.35 10.75 6.93
CA THR A 18 1.14 9.41 6.41
C THR A 18 -0.31 9.36 5.94
N TYR A 19 -0.50 9.29 4.62
CA TYR A 19 -1.81 9.37 3.95
C TYR A 19 -2.11 8.05 3.22
N ILE A 20 -2.40 7.00 3.99
CA ILE A 20 -2.49 5.63 3.47
C ILE A 20 -3.64 5.52 2.46
N GLY A 21 -4.83 6.02 2.82
CA GLY A 21 -6.00 5.93 1.93
C GLY A 21 -5.79 6.62 0.58
N SER A 22 -5.15 7.79 0.57
CA SER A 22 -4.80 8.52 -0.66
C SER A 22 -3.80 7.74 -1.52
N GLY A 23 -2.76 7.14 -0.92
CA GLY A 23 -1.80 6.31 -1.65
C GLY A 23 -2.44 5.05 -2.25
N LEU A 24 -3.34 4.40 -1.50
CA LEU A 24 -4.11 3.24 -1.98
C LEU A 24 -5.04 3.60 -3.14
N GLN A 25 -5.70 4.76 -3.09
CA GLN A 25 -6.54 5.25 -4.18
C GLN A 25 -5.73 5.41 -5.47
N ILE A 26 -4.57 6.08 -5.40
CA ILE A 26 -3.68 6.25 -6.56
C ILE A 26 -3.23 4.89 -7.12
N GLY A 27 -2.78 3.98 -6.25
CA GLY A 27 -2.36 2.63 -6.66
C GLY A 27 -3.48 1.85 -7.34
N THR A 28 -4.69 1.93 -6.78
CA THR A 28 -5.89 1.29 -7.33
C THR A 28 -6.27 1.86 -8.69
N ASP A 29 -6.23 3.18 -8.86
CA ASP A 29 -6.54 3.84 -10.12
C ASP A 29 -5.52 3.51 -11.20
N LEU A 30 -4.22 3.48 -10.86
CA LEU A 30 -3.17 3.04 -11.77
C LEU A 30 -3.39 1.59 -12.21
N LEU A 31 -3.80 0.71 -11.30
CA LEU A 31 -4.14 -0.67 -11.62
C LEU A 31 -5.36 -0.76 -12.56
N LYS A 32 -6.30 0.19 -12.54
CA LYS A 32 -7.45 0.22 -13.46
C LYS A 32 -7.06 0.67 -14.87
N ILE A 33 -6.23 1.71 -14.98
CA ILE A 33 -5.89 2.37 -16.25
C ILE A 33 -4.65 1.79 -16.96
N ARG A 34 -3.92 0.88 -16.31
CA ARG A 34 -2.72 0.26 -16.89
C ARG A 34 -2.99 -0.34 -18.27
N GLN A 35 -2.00 -0.21 -19.16
CA GLN A 35 -2.09 -0.70 -20.54
C GLN A 35 -2.23 -2.24 -20.60
N THR A 36 -1.55 -2.97 -19.72
CA THR A 36 -1.56 -4.43 -19.67
C THR A 36 -2.22 -4.95 -18.39
N LYS A 37 -3.24 -5.80 -18.55
CA LYS A 37 -3.97 -6.40 -17.42
C LYS A 37 -3.53 -7.85 -17.24
N ASN A 38 -2.74 -8.09 -16.19
CA ASN A 38 -2.37 -9.43 -15.76
C ASN A 38 -3.48 -10.01 -14.87
N PRO A 39 -3.90 -11.28 -15.04
CA PRO A 39 -4.79 -11.99 -14.11
C PRO A 39 -4.23 -12.11 -12.68
N LEU A 40 -2.92 -11.91 -12.48
CA LEU A 40 -2.30 -11.83 -11.17
C LEU A 40 -1.52 -10.51 -11.04
N SER A 41 -2.08 -9.56 -10.30
CA SER A 41 -1.45 -8.27 -10.00
C SER A 41 -1.43 -8.02 -8.49
N ALA A 42 -0.55 -7.15 -8.02
CA ALA A 42 -0.41 -6.86 -6.60
C ALA A 42 -0.29 -5.36 -6.35
N LEU A 43 -0.92 -4.91 -5.27
CA LEU A 43 -0.68 -3.64 -4.61
C LEU A 43 0.11 -3.94 -3.33
N LEU A 44 1.29 -3.33 -3.19
CA LEU A 44 2.15 -3.52 -2.01
C LEU A 44 2.17 -2.20 -1.22
N LEU A 45 1.61 -2.20 -0.02
CA LEU A 45 1.63 -1.07 0.89
C LEU A 45 2.71 -1.28 1.95
N LEU A 46 3.71 -0.40 2.02
CA LEU A 46 4.71 -0.36 3.08
C LEU A 46 4.52 0.92 3.90
N THR A 47 4.41 0.81 5.22
CA THR A 47 4.32 1.96 6.13
C THR A 47 4.95 1.65 7.47
N ASP A 48 5.57 2.66 8.08
CA ASP A 48 6.08 2.66 9.45
C ASP A 48 5.16 3.44 10.41
N GLY A 49 4.10 4.07 9.90
CA GLY A 49 3.26 5.00 10.65
C GLY A 49 1.77 4.70 10.58
N GLN A 50 0.99 5.60 11.19
CA GLN A 50 -0.47 5.53 11.24
C GLN A 50 -1.05 6.53 10.24
N ASP A 51 -2.19 6.21 9.62
CA ASP A 51 -2.86 7.16 8.74
C ASP A 51 -3.27 8.41 9.53
N ASN A 52 -2.99 9.59 8.98
CA ASN A 52 -3.37 10.87 9.57
C ASN A 52 -4.78 11.31 9.16
N GLN A 53 -5.45 10.56 8.29
CA GLN A 53 -6.81 10.86 7.85
C GLN A 53 -7.68 9.61 7.85
N GLU A 54 -8.92 9.78 8.32
CA GLU A 54 -9.94 8.76 8.17
C GLU A 54 -10.33 8.61 6.69
N HIS A 55 -10.40 7.37 6.24
CA HIS A 55 -10.84 7.00 4.90
C HIS A 55 -11.82 5.82 5.00
N ASP A 56 -12.74 5.73 4.04
CA ASP A 56 -13.53 4.52 3.84
C ASP A 56 -12.68 3.45 3.12
N TYR A 57 -11.86 2.74 3.89
CA TYR A 57 -10.98 1.71 3.35
C TYR A 57 -11.74 0.54 2.71
N ARG A 58 -12.99 0.30 3.12
CA ARG A 58 -13.83 -0.72 2.50
C ARG A 58 -14.17 -0.29 1.08
N GLN A 59 -14.69 0.93 0.90
CA GLN A 59 -14.99 1.45 -0.43
C GLN A 59 -13.72 1.54 -1.30
N LEU A 60 -12.58 1.91 -0.73
CA LEU A 60 -11.30 1.94 -1.44
C LEU A 60 -10.87 0.54 -1.92
N MET A 61 -10.97 -0.48 -1.07
CA MET A 61 -10.57 -1.84 -1.44
C MET A 61 -11.59 -2.55 -2.33
N GLU A 62 -12.87 -2.23 -2.25
CA GLU A 62 -13.89 -2.66 -3.22
C GLU A 62 -13.59 -2.18 -4.64
N ASN A 63 -12.84 -1.08 -4.77
CA ASN A 63 -12.38 -0.55 -6.04
C ASN A 63 -11.14 -1.26 -6.60
N LEU A 64 -10.51 -2.15 -5.84
CA LEU A 64 -9.35 -2.91 -6.31
C LEU A 64 -9.77 -3.80 -7.50
N PRO A 65 -9.06 -3.78 -8.64
CA PRO A 65 -9.45 -4.59 -9.79
C PRO A 65 -9.45 -6.09 -9.50
N GLU A 66 -10.34 -6.82 -10.16
CA GLU A 66 -10.33 -8.28 -10.13
C GLU A 66 -8.96 -8.84 -10.56
N GLY A 67 -8.47 -9.85 -9.84
CA GLY A 67 -7.13 -10.41 -10.03
C GLY A 67 -5.98 -9.59 -9.43
N ALA A 68 -6.26 -8.44 -8.80
CA ALA A 68 -5.30 -7.73 -7.96
C ALA A 68 -5.45 -8.13 -6.48
N GLN A 69 -4.35 -8.23 -5.74
CA GLN A 69 -4.36 -8.45 -4.28
C GLN A 69 -3.58 -7.35 -3.56
N CYS A 70 -4.06 -6.92 -2.39
CA CYS A 70 -3.37 -5.94 -1.55
C CYS A 70 -2.58 -6.65 -0.45
N HIS A 71 -1.26 -6.46 -0.43
CA HIS A 71 -0.39 -6.94 0.63
C HIS A 71 0.16 -5.75 1.41
N THR A 72 0.13 -5.85 2.73
CA THR A 72 0.53 -4.78 3.63
C THR A 72 1.77 -5.17 4.44
N PHE A 73 2.66 -4.21 4.63
CA PHE A 73 3.93 -4.36 5.32
C PHE A 73 4.04 -3.24 6.34
N GLY A 74 4.07 -3.61 7.63
CA GLY A 74 4.26 -2.67 8.73
C GLY A 74 5.71 -2.69 9.19
N TYR A 75 6.41 -1.56 9.12
CA TYR A 75 7.81 -1.44 9.53
C TYR A 75 7.93 -0.82 10.92
N GLY A 76 8.61 -1.49 11.84
CA GLY A 76 8.75 -0.99 13.22
C GLY A 76 7.42 -0.95 14.00
N PRO A 77 7.39 -0.43 15.24
CA PRO A 77 6.24 -0.53 16.12
C PRO A 77 5.17 0.57 15.94
N ASP A 78 5.47 1.64 15.21
CA ASP A 78 4.66 2.88 15.26
C ASP A 78 3.41 2.86 14.37
N HIS A 79 3.22 1.82 13.56
CA HIS A 79 2.06 1.66 12.68
C HIS A 79 0.86 1.00 13.34
N THR A 80 -0.32 1.18 12.74
CA THR A 80 -1.57 0.53 13.19
C THR A 80 -1.72 -0.85 12.55
N ALA A 81 -1.22 -1.90 13.20
CA ALA A 81 -1.25 -3.27 12.64
C ALA A 81 -2.66 -3.77 12.32
N SER A 82 -3.67 -3.44 13.13
CA SER A 82 -5.06 -3.83 12.87
C SER A 82 -5.59 -3.29 11.55
N LEU A 83 -5.26 -2.03 11.23
CA LEU A 83 -5.62 -1.41 9.96
C LEU A 83 -4.93 -2.14 8.80
N LEU A 84 -3.64 -2.47 8.93
CA LEU A 84 -2.90 -3.15 7.87
C LEU A 84 -3.41 -4.57 7.62
N VAL A 85 -3.82 -5.29 8.67
CA VAL A 85 -4.49 -6.60 8.56
C VAL A 85 -5.84 -6.45 7.85
N GLU A 86 -6.65 -5.47 8.26
CA GLU A 86 -7.96 -5.20 7.65
C GLU A 86 -7.83 -4.88 6.16
N LEU A 87 -6.89 -4.00 5.78
CA LEU A 87 -6.61 -3.64 4.40
C LEU A 87 -6.21 -4.84 3.54
N ALA A 88 -5.34 -5.71 4.05
CA ALA A 88 -4.94 -6.92 3.35
C ALA A 88 -6.14 -7.86 3.14
N GLN A 89 -7.01 -7.99 4.15
CA GLN A 89 -8.19 -8.83 4.07
C GLN A 89 -9.24 -8.27 3.10
N LEU A 90 -9.53 -6.97 3.16
CA LEU A 90 -10.43 -6.28 2.23
C LEU A 90 -9.90 -6.30 0.79
N GLY A 91 -8.59 -6.16 0.60
CA GLY A 91 -7.93 -6.20 -0.71
C GLY A 91 -7.76 -7.60 -1.29
N HIS A 92 -8.85 -8.36 -1.33
CA HIS A 92 -8.94 -9.73 -1.87
C HIS A 92 -8.08 -10.77 -1.14
N GLY A 93 -8.04 -10.69 0.19
CA GLY A 93 -7.41 -11.71 1.04
C GLY A 93 -5.90 -11.79 0.89
N GLY A 94 -5.23 -10.65 0.69
CA GLY A 94 -3.77 -10.59 0.72
C GLY A 94 -3.21 -10.77 2.13
N THR A 95 -1.91 -10.48 2.29
CA THR A 95 -1.17 -10.77 3.53
C THR A 95 -0.72 -9.51 4.23
N PHE A 96 -0.78 -9.50 5.56
CA PHE A 96 -0.03 -8.56 6.39
C PHE A 96 1.29 -9.18 6.83
N THR A 97 2.38 -8.41 6.74
CA THR A 97 3.72 -8.78 7.24
C THR A 97 4.27 -7.70 8.16
N TYR A 98 4.68 -8.09 9.37
CA TYR A 98 5.43 -7.21 10.27
C TYR A 98 6.92 -7.30 9.97
N ILE A 99 7.56 -6.16 9.74
CA ILE A 99 9.00 -6.02 9.57
C ILE A 99 9.57 -5.40 10.84
N VAL A 100 10.31 -6.22 11.58
CA VAL A 100 10.96 -5.79 12.82
C VAL A 100 12.04 -4.77 12.50
N SER A 101 12.01 -3.64 13.19
CA SER A 101 13.12 -2.67 13.23
C SER A 101 13.73 -2.68 14.63
N PHE A 102 15.06 -2.79 14.70
CA PHE A 102 15.83 -2.78 15.95
C PHE A 102 16.66 -1.49 16.10
N LEU A 103 16.30 -0.43 15.37
CA LEU A 103 16.94 0.87 15.47
C LEU A 103 16.73 1.50 16.86
#